data_AF-A0A9X2HSX9-F1
#
_entry.id   AF-A0A9X2HSX9-F1
#
_cell.length_a   1.000
_cell.length_b   1.000
_cell.length_c   1.000
_cell.angle_alpha   90.00
_cell.angle_beta   90.00
_cell.angle_gamma   90.00
#
_symmetry.space_group_name_H-M   'P 1'
#
loop_
_entity.id
_entity.type
_entity.pdbx_description
1 polymer ?
#
loop_
_entity_poly.entity_id
_entity_poly.type
_entity_poly.pdbx_seq_one_letter_code
_entity_poly.pdbx_strand_id
1 'polypeptide(L)'
;MLFYATFKEALANYSGFADTVLHIHAGLLILLVARLVTRRSMGTFVPLLAVLGVELANETIDRINHGSWRWHDMLSDIGYTLFWPLVLSIAICLYPPHSSIDANSGGELSPAE
;
A
#
# COMPACT_ATOMS: atom_id res chain seq x y z
N MET A 1 13.44 -10.18 20.17
CA MET A 1 12.35 -9.88 21.14
C MET A 1 12.48 -8.44 21.65
N LEU A 2 13.39 -8.11 22.58
CA LEU A 2 13.55 -6.73 23.09
C LEU A 2 13.89 -5.70 22.00
N PHE A 3 14.84 -6.01 21.11
CA PHE A 3 15.27 -5.08 20.05
C PHE A 3 14.12 -4.62 19.13
N TYR A 4 13.19 -5.51 18.77
CA TYR A 4 12.07 -5.18 17.88
C TYR A 4 11.08 -4.23 18.56
N ALA A 5 10.69 -4.53 19.80
CA ALA A 5 9.78 -3.69 20.56
C ALA A 5 10.38 -2.30 20.83
N THR A 6 11.65 -2.24 21.25
CA THR A 6 12.36 -0.98 21.49
C THR A 6 12.57 -0.19 20.20
N PHE A 7 12.80 -0.86 19.06
CA PHE A 7 12.91 -0.20 17.77
C PHE A 7 11.57 0.39 17.29
N LYS A 8 10.46 -0.35 17.47
CA LYS A 8 9.10 0.14 17.19
C LYS A 8 8.79 1.38 18.05
N GLU A 9 9.02 1.32 19.35
CA GLU A 9 8.85 2.46 20.26
C GLU A 9 9.78 3.62 19.92
N ALA A 10 11.03 3.35 19.55
CA ALA A 10 11.96 4.38 19.13
C ALA A 10 11.49 5.09 17.86
N LEU A 11 10.97 4.36 16.86
CA LEU A 11 10.41 4.98 15.65
C LEU A 11 9.19 5.84 15.98
N ALA A 12 8.28 5.36 16.83
CA ALA A 12 7.14 6.13 17.29
C ALA A 12 7.60 7.44 17.98
N ASN A 13 8.53 7.33 18.94
CA ASN A 13 9.00 8.44 19.75
C ASN A 13 9.89 9.44 18.97
N TYR A 14 10.75 8.98 18.06
CA TYR A 14 11.62 9.86 17.26
C TYR A 14 10.87 10.57 16.13
N SER A 15 9.79 9.99 15.61
CA SER A 15 9.03 10.60 14.53
C SER A 15 8.18 11.80 14.97
N GLY A 16 7.78 11.83 16.25
CA GLY A 16 6.83 12.81 16.79
C GLY A 16 5.42 12.71 16.18
N PHE A 17 5.19 11.75 15.29
CA PHE A 17 3.90 11.51 14.67
C PHE A 17 3.06 10.57 15.53
N ALA A 18 1.74 10.79 15.52
CA ALA A 18 0.83 9.82 16.10
C ALA A 18 1.03 8.47 15.41
N ASP A 19 0.99 7.39 16.18
CA ASP A 19 1.16 6.01 15.71
C ASP A 19 0.25 5.67 14.50
N THR A 20 -0.96 6.22 14.49
CA THR A 20 -1.90 6.21 13.36
C THR A 20 -1.30 6.73 12.04
N VAL A 21 -0.54 7.84 12.09
CA VAL A 21 0.06 8.45 10.89
C VAL A 21 1.16 7.54 10.33
N LEU A 22 1.92 6.86 11.20
CA LEU A 22 2.95 5.92 10.77
C LEU A 22 2.33 4.73 10.03
N HIS A 23 1.23 4.17 10.53
CA HIS A 23 0.51 3.06 9.88
C HIS A 23 -0.02 3.45 8.50
N ILE A 24 -0.58 4.66 8.35
CA ILE A 24 -1.04 5.18 7.05
C ILE A 24 0.15 5.27 6.05
N HIS A 25 1.28 5.83 6.48
CA HIS A 25 2.45 5.97 5.60
C HIS A 25 3.10 4.62 5.28
N ALA A 26 3.14 3.71 6.25
CA ALA A 26 3.65 2.35 6.06
C ALA A 26 2.83 1.59 5.01
N GLY A 27 1.50 1.62 5.12
CA GLY A 27 0.61 0.97 4.14
C GLY A 27 0.81 1.49 2.72
N LEU A 28 0.93 2.81 2.56
CA LEU A 28 1.20 3.43 1.25
C LEU A 28 2.60 3.09 0.71
N LEU A 29 3.62 3.07 1.57
CA LEU A 29 4.97 2.70 1.17
C LEU A 29 5.03 1.24 0.71
N ILE A 30 4.41 0.33 1.46
CA ILE A 30 4.34 -1.09 1.11
C ILE A 30 3.60 -1.26 -0.22
N LEU A 31 2.50 -0.53 -0.45
CA LEU A 31 1.78 -0.58 -1.72
C LEU A 31 2.68 -0.18 -2.91
N LEU A 32 3.45 0.89 -2.76
CA LEU A 32 4.38 1.37 -3.79
C LEU A 32 5.50 0.36 -4.06
N VAL A 33 6.12 -0.19 -3.01
CA VAL A 33 7.16 -1.21 -3.13
C VAL A 33 6.59 -2.48 -3.77
N ALA A 34 5.43 -2.95 -3.31
CA ALA A 34 4.76 -4.12 -3.85
C ALA A 34 4.42 -3.94 -5.33
N ARG A 35 3.95 -2.75 -5.73
CA ARG A 35 3.75 -2.41 -7.15
C ARG A 35 5.06 -2.50 -7.93
N LEU A 36 6.16 -1.93 -7.42
CA LEU A 36 7.45 -1.95 -8.10
C LEU A 36 7.99 -3.38 -8.29
N VAL A 37 7.87 -4.21 -7.27
CA VAL A 37 8.35 -5.61 -7.29
C VAL A 37 7.47 -6.48 -8.18
N THR A 38 6.14 -6.41 -8.02
CA THR A 38 5.22 -7.23 -8.80
C THR A 38 5.07 -6.75 -10.24
N ARG A 39 5.41 -5.48 -10.51
CA ARG A 39 5.19 -4.78 -11.79
C ARG A 39 3.74 -4.84 -12.28
N ARG A 40 2.80 -5.14 -11.39
CA ARG A 40 1.37 -5.19 -11.69
C ARG A 40 0.74 -3.83 -11.40
N SER A 41 -0.30 -3.49 -12.16
CA SER A 41 -1.09 -2.29 -11.89
C SER A 41 -1.73 -2.39 -10.50
N MET A 42 -1.84 -1.25 -9.80
CA MET A 42 -2.55 -1.14 -8.53
C MET A 42 -4.01 -1.59 -8.64
N GLY A 43 -4.62 -1.46 -9.84
CA GLY A 43 -5.98 -1.94 -10.10
C GLY A 43 -6.15 -3.46 -10.15
N THR A 44 -5.07 -4.25 -10.09
CA THR A 44 -5.14 -5.73 -10.07
C THR A 44 -5.28 -6.31 -8.66
N PHE A 45 -5.34 -5.46 -7.62
CA PHE A 45 -5.35 -5.83 -6.19
C PHE A 45 -4.14 -6.66 -5.71
N VAL A 46 -3.25 -7.12 -6.58
CA VAL A 46 -2.02 -7.85 -6.21
C VAL A 46 -1.15 -7.03 -5.25
N PRO A 47 -0.89 -5.73 -5.50
CA PRO A 47 -0.12 -4.91 -4.56
C PRO A 47 -0.86 -4.73 -3.21
N LEU A 48 -2.19 -4.69 -3.22
CA LEU A 48 -3.00 -4.58 -2.00
C LEU A 48 -2.91 -5.85 -1.14
N LEU A 49 -2.93 -7.03 -1.76
CA LEU A 49 -2.74 -8.30 -1.04
C LEU A 49 -1.36 -8.39 -0.39
N ALA A 50 -0.34 -7.79 -0.99
CA ALA A 50 0.97 -7.70 -0.38
C ALA A 50 0.97 -6.79 0.87
N VAL A 51 0.28 -5.63 0.83
CA VAL A 51 0.11 -4.77 2.01
C VAL A 51 -0.59 -5.54 3.13
N LEU A 52 -1.70 -6.22 2.82
CA LEU A 52 -2.41 -7.07 3.78
C LEU A 52 -1.51 -8.16 4.38
N GLY A 53 -0.72 -8.83 3.55
CA GLY A 53 0.20 -9.87 4.01
C GLY A 53 1.29 -9.35 4.95
N VAL A 54 1.87 -8.17 4.65
CA VAL A 54 2.87 -7.54 5.51
C VAL A 54 2.27 -7.10 6.84
N GLU A 55 1.07 -6.52 6.81
CA GLU A 55 0.39 -6.10 8.04
C GLU A 55 0.03 -7.28 8.95
N LEU A 56 -0.52 -8.35 8.38
CA LEU A 56 -0.82 -9.58 9.13
C LEU A 56 0.44 -10.23 9.70
N ALA A 57 1.57 -10.15 8.99
CA ALA A 57 2.85 -10.62 9.51
C ALA A 57 3.33 -9.77 10.69
N ASN A 58 3.17 -8.44 10.62
CA ASN A 58 3.49 -7.51 11.70
C ASN A 58 2.66 -7.81 12.96
N GLU A 59 1.35 -7.99 12.80
CA GLU A 59 0.44 -8.36 13.90
C GLU A 59 0.75 -9.75 14.49
N THR A 60 1.17 -10.70 13.64
CA THR A 60 1.59 -12.02 14.13
C THR A 60 2.84 -11.92 15.00
N ILE A 61 3.79 -11.06 14.64
CA ILE A 61 4.98 -10.78 15.44
C ILE A 61 4.59 -10.11 16.76
N ASP A 62 3.68 -9.14 16.73
CA ASP A 62 3.19 -8.47 17.94
C ASP A 62 2.46 -9.42 18.88
N ARG A 63 1.66 -10.35 18.36
CA ARG A 63 1.05 -11.42 19.16
C ARG A 63 2.08 -12.32 19.82
N ILE A 64 3.13 -12.73 19.11
CA ILE A 64 4.19 -13.58 19.67
C ILE A 64 4.93 -12.83 20.79
N ASN A 65 5.13 -11.51 20.62
CA ASN A 65 5.82 -10.68 21.61
C ASN A 65 4.99 -10.40 22.86
N HIS A 66 3.68 -10.15 22.73
CA HIS A 66 2.80 -9.77 23.84
C HIS A 66 2.02 -10.94 24.44
N GLY A 67 1.98 -12.10 23.77
CA GLY A 67 1.30 -13.31 24.24
C GLY A 67 -0.24 -13.27 24.17
N SER A 68 -0.84 -12.15 23.75
CA SER A 68 -2.29 -11.99 23.59
C SER A 68 -2.63 -11.21 22.31
N TRP A 69 -3.83 -11.45 21.78
CA TRP A 69 -4.37 -10.65 20.69
C TRP A 69 -5.01 -9.39 21.26
N ARG A 70 -4.48 -8.23 20.88
CA ARG A 70 -5.08 -6.93 21.18
C ARG A 70 -6.01 -6.56 20.03
N TRP A 71 -7.15 -7.24 19.96
CA TRP A 71 -8.08 -7.16 18.82
C TRP A 71 -8.49 -5.74 18.44
N HIS A 72 -8.62 -4.82 19.40
CA HIS A 72 -8.96 -3.43 19.12
C HIS A 72 -7.85 -2.71 18.36
N ASP A 73 -6.61 -2.83 18.85
CA ASP A 73 -5.44 -2.18 18.26
C ASP A 73 -5.11 -2.81 16.89
N MET A 74 -5.17 -4.14 16.81
CA MET A 74 -5.03 -4.88 15.55
C MET A 74 -6.02 -4.40 14.47
N LEU A 75 -7.29 -4.20 14.82
CA LEU A 75 -8.31 -3.78 13.86
C LEU A 75 -8.09 -2.33 13.41
N SER A 76 -7.66 -1.45 14.33
CA SER A 76 -7.33 -0.07 13.97
C SER A 76 -6.11 -0.01 13.07
N ASP A 77 -5.07 -0.79 13.34
CA ASP A 77 -3.82 -0.80 12.58
C ASP A 77 -4.07 -1.32 11.16
N ILE A 78 -4.77 -2.44 11.04
CA ILE A 78 -5.25 -2.96 9.75
C ILE A 78 -6.09 -1.91 9.00
N GLY A 79 -6.98 -1.21 9.72
CA GLY A 79 -7.80 -0.13 9.17
C GLY A 79 -6.95 1.00 8.59
N TYR A 80 -6.02 1.53 9.36
CA TYR A 80 -5.14 2.63 8.96
C TYR A 80 -4.19 2.23 7.82
N THR A 81 -3.66 1.01 7.86
CA THR A 81 -2.73 0.47 6.89
C THR A 81 -3.40 0.17 5.54
N LEU A 82 -4.64 -0.35 5.53
CA LEU A 82 -5.30 -0.81 4.30
C LEU A 82 -6.26 0.19 3.67
N PHE A 83 -6.81 1.14 4.43
CA PHE A 83 -7.87 2.02 3.94
C PHE A 83 -7.47 2.78 2.66
N TRP A 84 -6.36 3.53 2.69
CA TRP A 84 -5.91 4.29 1.53
C TRP A 84 -5.42 3.41 0.37
N PRO A 85 -4.63 2.34 0.61
CA PRO A 85 -4.30 1.39 -0.45
C PRO A 85 -5.51 0.79 -1.17
N LEU A 86 -6.58 0.46 -0.44
CA LEU A 86 -7.82 -0.05 -1.01
C LEU A 86 -8.53 1.02 -1.84
N VAL A 87 -8.67 2.24 -1.31
CA VAL A 87 -9.25 3.38 -2.04
C VAL A 87 -8.51 3.63 -3.35
N LEU A 88 -7.17 3.65 -3.34
CA LEU A 88 -6.35 3.85 -4.53
C LEU A 88 -6.51 2.70 -5.54
N SER A 89 -6.54 1.46 -5.06
CA SER A 89 -6.72 0.28 -5.92
C SER A 89 -8.09 0.31 -6.61
N ILE A 90 -9.15 0.66 -5.89
CA ILE A 90 -10.50 0.83 -6.44
C ILE A 90 -10.54 1.98 -7.46
N ALA A 91 -9.99 3.14 -7.12
CA ALA A 91 -9.99 4.30 -8.00
C ALA A 91 -9.31 4.00 -9.35
N ILE A 92 -8.16 3.31 -9.33
CA ILE A 92 -7.42 2.93 -10.54
C ILE A 92 -8.12 1.80 -11.30
N CYS A 93 -8.82 0.90 -10.60
CA CYS A 93 -9.63 -0.13 -11.23
C CYS A 93 -10.83 0.47 -11.98
N LEU A 94 -11.48 1.49 -11.41
CA LEU A 94 -12.64 2.16 -12.02
C LEU A 94 -12.25 3.13 -13.14
N TYR A 95 -11.08 3.77 -13.03
CA TYR A 95 -10.57 4.72 -14.01
C TYR A 95 -9.14 4.36 -14.42
N PRO A 96 -8.96 3.35 -15.29
CA PRO A 96 -7.65 3.03 -15.84
C PRO A 96 -7.09 4.25 -16.57
N PRO A 97 -5.80 4.59 -16.40
CA PRO A 97 -5.20 5.70 -17.15
C PRO A 97 -5.29 5.40 -18.65
N HIS A 98 -5.99 6.25 -19.40
CA HIS A 98 -6.11 6.14 -20.84
C HIS A 98 -4.72 6.28 -21.48
N SER A 99 -4.23 5.24 -22.15
CA SER A 99 -3.04 5.32 -22.98
C SER A 99 -3.37 6.06 -24.27
N SER A 100 -3.08 7.36 -24.35
CA SER A 100 -3.25 8.16 -25.57
C SER A 100 -2.09 7.91 -26.56
N ILE A 101 -1.97 6.68 -27.07
CA ILE A 101 -0.98 6.32 -28.11
C ILE A 101 -1.57 6.29 -29.52
N ASP A 102 -2.83 6.68 -29.72
CA ASP A 102 -3.47 6.59 -31.05
C ASP A 102 -3.62 7.95 -31.78
N ALA A 103 -2.99 9.02 -31.28
CA ALA A 103 -3.14 10.36 -31.86
C ALA A 103 -2.26 10.65 -33.10
N ASN A 104 -1.52 9.67 -33.64
CA ASN A 104 -0.64 9.91 -34.80
C ASN A 104 -0.53 8.71 -35.75
N SER A 105 -1.65 8.11 -36.15
CA SER A 105 -1.68 7.16 -37.26
C SER A 105 -2.94 7.37 -38.09
N GLY A 106 -2.83 8.08 -39.22
CA GLY A 106 -3.87 8.09 -40.24
C GLY A 106 -4.28 9.45 -40.82
N GLY A 107 -3.55 10.53 -40.56
CA GLY A 107 -3.69 11.77 -41.30
C GLY A 107 -3.25 11.59 -42.76
N GLU A 108 -4.25 11.45 -43.62
CA GLU A 108 -4.23 11.42 -45.08
C GLU A 108 -3.15 12.31 -45.71
N LEU A 109 -2.25 11.71 -46.49
CA LEU A 109 -1.64 12.39 -47.63
C LEU A 109 -2.36 11.89 -48.88
N SER A 110 -3.36 12.67 -49.29
CA SER A 110 -3.94 12.64 -50.64
C SER A 110 -2.81 12.84 -51.67
N PRO A 111 -2.69 12.00 -52.72
CA PRO A 111 -1.74 12.25 -53.78
C PRO A 111 -2.22 13.44 -54.62
N ALA A 112 -1.50 14.55 -54.52
CA ALA A 112 -1.48 15.54 -55.58
C ALA A 112 -0.57 14.99 -56.68
N GLU A 113 -1.16 14.60 -57.81
CA GLU A 113 -0.70 14.77 -59.21
C GLU A 113 -1.40 13.80 -60.17
#